data_AF-A0A1W9R0T3-F1
#
_entry.id   AF-A0A1W9R0T3-F1
#
_cell.length_a   1.000
_cell.length_b   1.000
_cell.length_c   1.000
_cell.angle_alpha   90.00
_cell.angle_beta   90.00
_cell.angle_gamma   90.00
#
_symmetry.space_group_name_H-M   'P 1'
#
loop_
_entity.id
_entity.type
_entity.pdbx_description
1 polymer ?
#
loop_
_entity_poly.entity_id
_entity_poly.type
_entity_poly.pdbx_seq_one_letter_code
_entity_poly.pdbx_strand_id
1 'polypeptide(L)'
;MEYILLGLVLLLTGVIFYLYDNNKKLAAKNRALQEIMEVKDITISNLQASRVAVKDVIENFSAHDEVMQLIDAGESRESISEKLGIPTSRIELIIKFDKIKNASS
;
A
#
# COMPACT_ATOMS: atom_id res chain seq x y z
N MET A 1 -12.31 -53.64 -39.63
CA MET A 1 -13.20 -52.61 -39.07
C MET A 1 -13.03 -52.49 -37.56
N GLU A 2 -13.20 -53.57 -36.80
CA GLU A 2 -13.09 -53.56 -35.32
C GLU A 2 -11.70 -53.14 -34.81
N TYR A 3 -10.61 -53.65 -35.38
CA TYR A 3 -9.25 -53.24 -35.00
C TYR A 3 -8.93 -51.76 -35.30
N ILE A 4 -9.54 -51.20 -36.35
CA ILE A 4 -9.38 -49.79 -36.72
C ILE A 4 -10.12 -48.91 -35.71
N LEU A 5 -11.34 -49.30 -35.34
CA LEU A 5 -12.13 -48.66 -34.28
C LEU A 5 -11.39 -48.69 -32.94
N LEU A 6 -10.82 -49.84 -32.56
CA LEU A 6 -10.06 -49.99 -31.31
C LEU A 6 -8.83 -49.07 -31.27
N GLY A 7 -8.09 -48.97 -32.38
CA GLY A 7 -6.95 -48.08 -32.50
C GLY A 7 -7.32 -46.60 -32.38
N LEU A 8 -8.44 -46.20 -32.99
CA LEU A 8 -8.98 -44.83 -32.88
C LEU A 8 -9.39 -44.48 -31.44
N VAL A 9 -10.02 -45.41 -30.73
CA VAL A 9 -10.41 -45.22 -29.32
C VAL A 9 -9.18 -45.05 -28.42
N LEU A 10 -8.14 -45.85 -28.62
CA LEU A 10 -6.87 -45.72 -27.89
C LEU A 10 -6.18 -44.38 -28.13
N LEU A 11 -6.19 -43.91 -29.39
CA LEU A 11 -5.62 -42.62 -29.74
C LEU A 11 -6.42 -41.47 -29.09
N LEU A 12 -7.74 -41.52 -29.16
CA LEU A 12 -8.63 -40.53 -28.52
C LEU A 12 -8.44 -40.49 -27.01
N THR A 13 -8.36 -41.65 -26.35
CA THR A 13 -8.12 -41.71 -24.90
C THR A 13 -6.74 -41.16 -24.52
N GLY A 14 -5.70 -41.42 -25.33
CA GLY A 14 -4.38 -40.81 -25.15
C GLY A 14 -4.41 -39.28 -25.26
N VAL A 15 -5.13 -38.73 -26.25
CA VAL A 15 -5.30 -37.27 -26.41
C VAL A 15 -6.05 -36.67 -25.24
N ILE A 16 -7.14 -37.30 -24.79
CA ILE A 16 -7.91 -36.82 -23.63
C ILE A 16 -7.04 -36.81 -22.38
N PHE A 17 -6.23 -37.85 -22.15
CA PHE A 17 -5.34 -37.91 -21.00
C PHE A 17 -4.27 -36.82 -21.04
N TYR A 18 -3.68 -36.59 -22.21
CA TYR A 18 -2.72 -35.49 -22.42
C TYR A 18 -3.36 -34.12 -22.14
N LEU A 19 -4.55 -33.87 -22.68
CA LEU A 19 -5.27 -32.61 -22.44
C LEU A 19 -5.63 -32.43 -20.97
N TYR A 20 -6.05 -33.50 -20.29
CA TYR A 20 -6.38 -33.48 -18.87
C TYR A 20 -5.18 -33.11 -17.99
N ASP A 21 -4.01 -33.72 -18.22
CA ASP A 21 -2.81 -33.43 -17.45
C ASP A 21 -2.34 -31.98 -17.64
N ASN A 22 -2.34 -31.50 -18.89
CA ASN A 22 -1.98 -30.12 -19.18
C ASN A 22 -2.97 -29.11 -18.58
N ASN A 23 -4.27 -29.39 -18.63
CA ASN A 23 -5.29 -28.53 -18.04
C ASN A 23 -5.11 -28.46 -16.52
N LYS A 24 -4.86 -29.60 -15.86
CA LYS A 24 -4.56 -29.63 -14.41
C LYS A 24 -3.33 -28.81 -14.05
N LYS A 25 -2.26 -28.88 -14.85
CA LYS A 25 -1.05 -28.07 -14.67
C LYS A 25 -1.32 -26.58 -14.86
N LEU A 26 -2.11 -26.21 -15.86
CA LEU A 26 -2.53 -24.82 -16.10
C LEU A 26 -3.37 -24.29 -14.93
N ALA A 27 -4.31 -25.08 -14.42
CA ALA A 27 -5.12 -24.70 -13.26
C ALA A 27 -4.27 -24.46 -12.00
N ALA A 28 -3.25 -25.29 -11.77
CA ALA A 28 -2.31 -25.09 -10.65
C ALA A 28 -1.50 -23.80 -10.81
N LYS A 29 -0.99 -23.52 -12.01
CA LYS A 29 -0.26 -22.27 -12.30
C LYS A 29 -1.15 -21.04 -12.11
N ASN A 30 -2.40 -21.08 -12.57
CA ASN A 30 -3.34 -19.97 -12.39
C ASN A 30 -3.60 -19.67 -10.91
N ARG A 31 -3.76 -20.70 -10.08
CA ARG A 31 -3.91 -20.51 -8.61
C ARG A 31 -2.69 -19.82 -8.01
N ALA A 32 -1.49 -20.28 -8.36
CA ALA A 32 -0.26 -19.66 -7.87
C ALA A 32 -0.12 -18.19 -8.32
N LEU A 33 -0.50 -17.88 -9.58
CA LEU A 33 -0.51 -16.49 -10.05
C LEU A 33 -1.51 -15.64 -9.27
N GLN A 34 -2.69 -16.19 -8.97
CA GLN A 34 -3.72 -15.50 -8.22
C GLN A 34 -3.27 -15.19 -6.78
N GLU A 35 -2.64 -16.13 -6.09
CA GLU A 35 -2.05 -15.90 -4.76
C GLU A 35 -0.98 -14.80 -4.79
N ILE A 36 -0.11 -14.79 -5.82
CA ILE A 36 0.90 -13.74 -5.98
C ILE A 36 0.25 -12.38 -6.21
N MET A 37 -0.83 -12.31 -6.98
CA MET A 37 -1.58 -11.07 -7.19
C MET A 37 -2.19 -10.56 -5.89
N GLU A 38 -2.83 -11.42 -5.11
CA GLU A 38 -3.43 -11.04 -3.81
C GLU A 38 -2.37 -10.48 -2.85
N VAL A 39 -1.20 -11.12 -2.74
CA VAL A 39 -0.10 -10.62 -1.89
C VAL A 39 0.43 -9.27 -2.40
N LYS A 40 0.54 -9.09 -3.72
CA LYS A 40 0.96 -7.81 -4.32
C LYS A 40 -0.07 -6.71 -4.06
N ASP A 41 -1.36 -7.00 -4.18
CA ASP A 41 -2.42 -6.03 -3.94
C ASP A 41 -2.44 -5.58 -2.47
N ILE A 42 -2.29 -6.51 -1.53
CA ILE A 42 -2.12 -6.19 -0.10
C ILE A 42 -0.88 -5.31 0.12
N THR A 43 0.24 -5.65 -0.51
CA THR A 43 1.49 -4.89 -0.37
C THR A 43 1.33 -3.47 -0.92
N ILE A 44 0.68 -3.31 -2.08
CA ILE A 44 0.41 -2.01 -2.68
C ILE A 44 -0.52 -1.19 -1.79
N SER A 45 -1.58 -1.78 -1.27
CA SER A 45 -2.50 -1.13 -0.33
C SER A 45 -1.76 -0.65 0.92
N ASN A 46 -0.90 -1.49 1.49
CA ASN A 46 -0.09 -1.12 2.66
C ASN A 46 0.89 0.01 2.35
N LEU A 47 1.54 -0.01 1.18
CA LEU A 47 2.43 1.07 0.75
C LEU A 47 1.68 2.36 0.47
N GLN A 48 0.46 2.30 -0.07
CA GLN A 48 -0.39 3.47 -0.25
C GLN A 48 -0.80 4.07 1.09
N ALA A 49 -1.25 3.24 2.04
CA ALA A 49 -1.58 3.69 3.39
C ALA A 49 -0.35 4.29 4.11
N SER A 50 0.82 3.66 3.97
CA SER A 50 2.08 4.18 4.51
C SER A 50 2.47 5.50 3.84
N ARG A 51 2.31 5.64 2.52
CA ARG A 51 2.58 6.92 1.82
C ARG A 51 1.65 8.03 2.26
N VAL A 52 0.36 7.74 2.48
CA VAL A 52 -0.60 8.73 3.02
C VAL A 52 -0.18 9.15 4.42
N ALA A 53 0.13 8.19 5.30
CA ALA A 53 0.60 8.50 6.66
C ALA A 53 1.90 9.32 6.66
N VAL A 54 2.87 8.97 5.80
CA VAL A 54 4.13 9.72 5.66
C VAL A 54 3.88 11.11 5.08
N LYS A 55 2.98 11.25 4.11
CA LYS A 55 2.60 12.55 3.54
C LYS A 55 1.95 13.43 4.61
N ASP A 56 1.02 12.91 5.40
CA ASP A 56 0.37 13.64 6.48
C ASP A 56 1.39 14.07 7.54
N VAL A 57 2.39 13.23 7.84
CA VAL A 57 3.52 13.59 8.71
C VAL A 57 4.34 14.71 8.08
N ILE A 58 4.82 14.55 6.84
CA ILE A 58 5.64 15.57 6.17
C ILE A 58 4.88 16.90 6.05
N GLU A 59 3.61 16.88 5.68
CA GLU A 59 2.79 18.08 5.64
C GLU A 59 2.68 18.66 7.06
N ASN A 60 2.32 17.89 8.08
CA ASN A 60 2.20 18.45 9.44
C ASN A 60 3.53 18.99 10.02
N PHE A 61 4.68 18.41 9.65
CA PHE A 61 5.99 18.80 10.16
C PHE A 61 6.75 19.79 9.27
N SER A 62 6.33 20.06 8.03
CA SER A 62 7.05 20.98 7.14
C SER A 62 7.16 22.40 7.70
N ALA A 63 6.19 22.81 8.53
CA ALA A 63 6.15 24.12 9.17
C ALA A 63 6.63 24.07 10.63
N HIS A 64 7.16 22.94 11.12
CA HIS A 64 7.52 22.78 12.53
C HIS A 64 8.58 23.79 12.97
N ASP A 65 9.70 23.87 12.24
CA ASP A 65 10.80 24.77 12.57
C ASP A 65 10.39 26.25 12.48
N GLU A 66 9.59 26.61 11.47
CA GLU A 66 9.08 27.98 11.27
C GLU A 66 8.09 28.38 12.36
N VAL A 67 7.16 27.48 12.72
CA VAL A 67 6.22 27.70 13.82
C VAL A 67 6.97 27.86 15.14
N MET A 68 7.98 27.03 15.40
CA MET A 68 8.70 27.09 16.66
C MET A 68 9.56 28.35 16.78
N GLN A 69 10.20 28.79 15.69
CA GLN A 69 10.90 30.09 15.65
C GLN A 69 9.98 31.28 15.93
N LEU A 70 8.78 31.31 15.35
CA LEU A 70 7.84 32.41 15.55
C LEU A 70 7.25 32.42 16.96
N ILE A 71 7.07 31.25 17.58
CA ILE A 71 6.67 31.14 18.99
C ILE A 71 7.77 31.62 19.92
N ASP A 72 9.02 31.22 19.65
CA ASP A 72 10.18 31.67 20.44
C ASP A 72 10.40 33.19 20.30
N ALA A 73 10.04 33.78 19.15
CA ALA A 73 9.99 35.22 18.94
C ALA A 73 8.83 35.94 19.66
N GLY A 74 7.93 35.20 20.32
CA GLY A 74 6.82 35.74 21.10
C GLY A 74 5.56 36.06 20.28
N GLU A 75 5.43 35.56 19.05
CA GLU A 75 4.22 35.79 18.24
C GLU A 75 3.01 34.99 18.74
N SER A 76 1.83 35.57 18.59
CA SER A 76 0.57 34.88 18.89
C SER A 76 0.24 33.85 17.82
N ARG A 77 -0.54 32.83 18.19
CA ARG A 77 -0.91 31.72 17.29
C ARG A 77 -1.71 32.21 16.08
N GLU A 78 -2.49 33.25 16.27
CA GLU A 78 -3.29 33.91 15.24
C GLU A 78 -2.38 34.60 14.21
N SER A 79 -1.34 35.31 14.67
CA SER A 79 -0.34 35.95 13.81
C SER A 79 0.45 34.92 12.99
N ILE A 80 0.83 33.81 13.62
CA ILE A 80 1.56 32.72 12.95
C ILE A 80 0.67 32.04 11.89
N SER A 81 -0.62 31.85 12.19
CA SER A 81 -1.59 31.27 11.27
C SER A 81 -1.76 32.12 10.01
N GLU A 82 -1.82 33.45 10.19
CA GLU A 82 -1.92 34.40 9.08
C GLU A 82 -0.62 34.48 8.26
N LYS A 83 0.55 34.49 8.92
CA LYS A 83 1.86 34.55 8.25
C LYS A 83 2.22 33.30 7.44
N LEU A 84 1.96 32.13 8.00
CA LEU A 84 2.33 30.85 7.39
C LEU A 84 1.20 30.24 6.55
N GLY A 85 0.01 30.86 6.55
CA GLY A 85 -1.15 30.36 5.80
C GLY A 85 -1.63 28.97 6.27
N ILE A 86 -1.28 28.58 7.50
CA ILE A 86 -1.66 27.29 8.10
C ILE A 86 -2.72 27.50 9.19
N PRO A 87 -3.68 26.57 9.35
CA PRO A 87 -4.72 26.71 10.36
C PRO A 87 -4.14 26.66 11.78
N THR A 88 -4.74 27.43 12.70
CA THR A 88 -4.37 27.47 14.13
C THR A 88 -4.38 26.10 14.80
N SER A 89 -5.25 25.19 14.38
CA SER A 89 -5.29 23.79 14.85
C SER A 89 -4.00 23.03 14.55
N ARG A 90 -3.36 23.27 13.39
CA ARG A 90 -2.09 22.66 13.00
C ARG A 90 -0.92 23.23 13.82
N ILE A 91 -0.93 24.54 14.07
CA ILE A 91 0.04 25.19 14.97
C ILE A 91 -0.04 24.58 16.39
N GLU A 92 -1.25 24.36 16.90
CA GLU A 92 -1.45 23.77 18.22
C GLU A 92 -0.93 22.31 18.32
N LEU A 93 -1.14 21.52 17.26
CA LEU A 93 -0.61 20.16 17.14
C LEU A 93 0.93 20.15 17.14
N ILE A 94 1.56 21.04 16.39
CA ILE A 94 3.01 21.21 16.31
C ILE A 94 3.59 21.50 17.70
N ILE A 95 3.00 22.45 18.44
CA ILE A 95 3.41 22.81 19.81
C ILE A 95 3.27 21.64 20.78
N LYS A 96 2.13 20.93 20.73
CA LYS A 96 1.89 19.78 21.62
C LYS A 96 2.90 18.66 21.37
N PHE A 97 3.24 18.41 20.12
CA PHE A 97 4.21 17.39 19.74
C PHE A 97 5.62 17.74 20.22
N ASP A 98 6.05 18.99 20.06
CA ASP A 98 7.35 19.47 20.57
C ASP A 98 7.47 19.28 22.09
N LYS A 99 6.42 19.62 22.83
CA LYS A 99 6.37 19.40 24.29
C LYS A 99 6.50 17.93 24.67
N ILE A 100 5.87 17.02 23.92
CA ILE A 100 5.96 15.58 24.17
C ILE A 100 7.38 15.09 23.89
N LYS A 101 7.98 15.49 22.76
CA LYS A 101 9.36 15.15 22.39
C LYS A 101 10.34 15.60 23.48
N ASN A 102 10.25 16.85 23.92
CA ASN A 102 11.11 17.41 24.95
C ASN A 102 10.83 16.87 26.36
N ALA A 103 9.63 16.34 26.63
CA ALA A 103 9.32 15.65 27.89
C ALA A 103 9.75 14.17 27.91
N SER A 104 10.01 13.57 26.74
CA SER A 104 10.47 12.19 26.59
C SER A 104 11.99 12.02 26.50
N SER A 105 12.73 13.14 26.47
CA SER A 105 14.19 13.19 26.50
C SER A 105 14.71 13.63 27.86
#